data_AF-A0ABD3FS34-F1
#
_entry.id   AF-A0ABD3FS34-F1
#
_cell.length_a   1.000
_cell.length_b   1.000
_cell.length_c   1.000
_cell.angle_alpha   90.00
_cell.angle_beta   90.00
_cell.angle_gamma   90.00
#
_symmetry.space_group_name_H-M   'P 1'
#
loop_
_entity.id
_entity.type
_entity.pdbx_description
1 polymer ?
#
loop_
_entity_poly.entity_id
_entity_poly.type
_entity_poly.pdbx_seq_one_letter_code
_entity_poly.pdbx_strand_id
1 'polypeptide(L)'
;MADLARVTSERDQALVEVNRIGSERDRAFADRDHAQLERDQAFGDRDRAQSDFQSEVDRSSQLGTDRSGHGPSGSQELHLSQNRAGDLERACDQVMDLRDLAEGDLAEIAEVLTDLSGKFWSTRTPGPSSAAAAPHTLTLSIASPQNLSGRLASADSRSRNLWSARRD
;
A
#
# COMPACT_ATOMS: atom_id res chain seq x y z
N MET A 1 25.22 9.19 42.95
CA MET A 1 24.46 7.92 42.90
C MET A 1 23.12 8.10 42.19
N ALA A 2 22.30 9.09 42.57
CA ALA A 2 21.00 9.34 41.93
C ALA A 2 21.09 9.65 40.42
N ASP A 3 22.08 10.45 39.99
CA ASP A 3 22.23 10.81 38.57
C ASP A 3 22.62 9.63 37.69
N LEU A 4 23.47 8.73 38.20
CA LEU A 4 23.85 7.52 37.46
C LEU A 4 22.65 6.59 37.28
N ALA A 5 21.85 6.40 38.33
CA ALA A 5 20.63 5.59 38.26
C ALA A 5 19.60 6.17 37.27
N ARG A 6 19.47 7.50 37.23
CA ARG A 6 18.60 8.19 36.27
C ARG A 6 19.08 7.99 34.85
N VAL A 7 20.36 8.24 34.58
CA VAL A 7 20.96 8.06 33.24
C VAL A 7 20.88 6.61 32.76
N THR A 8 21.08 5.63 33.65
CA THR A 8 20.90 4.22 33.28
C THR A 8 19.45 3.90 32.93
N SER A 9 18.48 4.44 33.69
CA SER A 9 17.06 4.25 33.41
C SER A 9 16.64 4.88 32.08
N GLU A 10 17.12 6.10 31.79
CA GLU A 10 16.86 6.80 30.53
C GLU A 10 17.46 6.04 29.34
N ARG A 11 18.68 5.52 29.48
CA ARG A 11 19.32 4.68 28.46
C ARG A 11 18.53 3.40 28.22
N ASP A 12 18.11 2.71 29.28
CA ASP A 12 17.40 1.44 29.16
C ASP A 12 16.02 1.65 28.50
N GLN A 13 15.34 2.76 28.81
CA GLN A 13 14.11 3.17 28.11
C GLN A 13 14.36 3.47 26.63
N ALA A 14 15.43 4.19 26.30
CA ALA A 14 15.80 4.48 24.91
C ALA A 14 16.11 3.20 24.11
N LEU A 15 16.76 2.21 24.73
CA LEU A 15 17.02 0.91 24.10
C LEU A 15 15.74 0.11 23.83
N VAL A 16 14.78 0.14 24.76
CA VAL A 16 13.46 -0.47 24.55
C VAL A 16 12.74 0.19 23.37
N GLU A 17 12.79 1.51 23.28
CA GLU A 17 12.14 2.24 22.19
C GLU A 17 12.78 1.98 20.83
N VAL A 18 14.12 1.94 20.76
CA VAL A 18 14.83 1.58 19.51
C VAL A 18 14.47 0.17 19.05
N ASN A 19 14.39 -0.81 19.98
CA ASN A 19 13.98 -2.17 19.64
C ASN A 19 12.53 -2.23 19.16
N ARG A 20 11.64 -1.44 19.76
CA ARG A 20 10.25 -1.31 19.33
C ARG A 20 10.15 -0.76 17.91
N ILE A 21 10.80 0.38 17.63
CA ILE A 21 10.83 1.00 16.29
C ILE A 21 11.42 0.03 15.27
N GLY A 22 12.46 -0.72 15.62
CA GLY A 22 13.03 -1.77 14.78
C GLY A 22 12.01 -2.84 14.40
N SER A 23 11.27 -3.35 15.39
CA SER A 23 10.24 -4.36 15.18
C SER A 23 9.07 -3.85 14.32
N GLU A 24 8.65 -2.60 14.53
CA GLU A 24 7.59 -1.95 13.73
C GLU A 24 8.04 -1.76 12.28
N ARG A 25 9.30 -1.37 12.06
CA ARG A 25 9.87 -1.21 10.72
C ARG A 25 9.97 -2.56 9.99
N ASP A 26 10.43 -3.60 10.67
CA ASP A 26 10.57 -4.93 10.07
C ASP A 26 9.19 -5.49 9.66
N ARG A 27 8.15 -5.21 10.45
CA ARG A 27 6.75 -5.53 10.08
C ARG A 27 6.29 -4.75 8.85
N ALA A 28 6.54 -3.44 8.81
CA ALA A 28 6.17 -2.62 7.65
C ALA A 28 6.87 -3.08 6.35
N PHE A 29 8.11 -3.58 6.43
CA PHE A 29 8.75 -4.21 5.27
C PHE A 29 8.08 -5.52 4.85
N ALA A 30 7.68 -6.37 5.79
CA ALA A 30 6.94 -7.59 5.46
C ALA A 30 5.59 -7.30 4.79
N ASP A 31 4.86 -6.29 5.30
CA ASP A 31 3.60 -5.84 4.71
C ASP A 31 3.83 -5.29 3.29
N ARG A 32 4.94 -4.57 3.06
CA ARG A 32 5.32 -4.07 1.73
C ARG A 32 5.54 -5.22 0.75
N ASP A 33 6.32 -6.22 1.15
CA ASP A 33 6.64 -7.36 0.29
C ASP A 33 5.37 -8.13 -0.08
N HIS A 34 4.40 -8.24 0.84
CA HIS A 34 3.08 -8.83 0.56
C HIS A 34 2.29 -8.02 -0.47
N ALA A 35 2.15 -6.72 -0.26
CA ALA A 35 1.43 -5.84 -1.19
C ALA A 35 2.06 -5.83 -2.59
N GLN A 36 3.40 -5.94 -2.69
CA GLN A 36 4.09 -6.10 -3.96
C GLN A 36 3.72 -7.41 -4.65
N LEU A 37 3.65 -8.52 -3.91
CA LEU A 37 3.26 -9.82 -4.46
C LEU A 37 1.82 -9.80 -5.00
N GLU A 38 0.88 -9.21 -4.26
CA GLU A 38 -0.52 -9.09 -4.69
C GLU A 38 -0.65 -8.25 -5.95
N ARG A 39 0.08 -7.14 -6.03
CA ARG A 39 0.13 -6.30 -7.23
C ARG A 39 0.68 -7.07 -8.43
N ASP A 40 1.76 -7.82 -8.25
CA ASP A 40 2.37 -8.59 -9.33
C ASP A 40 1.45 -9.74 -9.80
N GLN A 41 0.69 -10.36 -8.89
CA GLN A 41 -0.36 -11.33 -9.23
C GLN A 41 -1.49 -10.68 -10.04
N ALA A 42 -1.97 -9.51 -9.62
CA ALA A 42 -3.01 -8.77 -10.35
C ALA A 42 -2.56 -8.42 -11.78
N PHE A 43 -1.30 -8.03 -11.98
CA PHE A 43 -0.75 -7.84 -13.33
C PHE A 43 -0.73 -9.14 -14.14
N GLY A 44 -0.33 -10.27 -13.54
CA GLY A 44 -0.36 -11.57 -14.22
C GLY A 44 -1.78 -12.04 -14.59
N ASP A 45 -2.78 -11.71 -13.78
CA ASP A 45 -4.19 -11.98 -14.09
C ASP A 45 -4.71 -11.09 -15.22
N ARG A 46 -4.31 -9.80 -15.24
CA ARG A 46 -4.61 -8.87 -16.33
C ARG A 46 -4.11 -9.39 -17.67
N ASP A 47 -2.84 -9.79 -17.73
CA ASP A 47 -2.20 -10.23 -18.97
C ASP A 47 -2.89 -11.49 -19.52
N ARG A 48 -3.30 -12.40 -18.63
CA ARG A 48 -4.10 -13.59 -18.99
C ARG A 48 -5.47 -13.22 -19.53
N ALA A 49 -6.21 -12.35 -18.83
CA ALA A 49 -7.52 -11.88 -19.28
C ALA A 49 -7.45 -11.18 -20.65
N GLN A 50 -6.41 -10.38 -20.88
CA GLN A 50 -6.19 -9.72 -22.17
C GLN A 50 -5.88 -10.72 -23.30
N SER A 51 -5.07 -11.75 -23.02
CA SER A 51 -4.79 -12.83 -23.98
C SER A 51 -6.05 -13.63 -24.32
N ASP A 52 -6.88 -13.92 -23.33
CA ASP A 52 -8.15 -14.63 -23.51
C ASP A 52 -9.14 -13.80 -24.35
N PHE A 53 -9.21 -12.49 -24.08
CA PHE A 53 -10.02 -11.57 -24.85
C PHE A 53 -9.59 -11.52 -26.32
N GLN A 54 -8.29 -11.38 -26.60
CA GLN A 54 -7.79 -11.38 -27.97
C GLN A 54 -8.12 -12.70 -28.68
N SER A 55 -7.95 -13.83 -28.00
CA SER A 55 -8.29 -15.15 -28.55
C SER A 55 -9.78 -15.29 -28.88
N GLU A 56 -10.67 -14.69 -28.08
CA GLU A 56 -12.11 -14.67 -28.32
C GLU A 56 -12.49 -13.74 -29.49
N VAL A 57 -11.84 -12.58 -29.61
CA VAL A 57 -12.02 -11.66 -30.75
C VAL A 57 -11.60 -12.34 -32.06
N ASP A 58 -10.48 -13.05 -32.05
CA ASP A 58 -10.00 -13.80 -33.21
C ASP A 58 -10.96 -14.93 -33.58
N ARG A 59 -11.49 -15.67 -32.59
CA ARG A 59 -12.52 -16.71 -32.79
C ARG A 59 -13.81 -16.11 -33.38
N SER A 60 -14.30 -15.00 -32.82
CA SER A 60 -15.48 -14.30 -33.32
C SER A 60 -15.31 -13.80 -34.76
N SER A 61 -14.11 -13.34 -35.11
CA SER A 61 -13.79 -12.89 -36.47
C SER A 61 -13.85 -14.05 -37.47
N GLN A 62 -13.34 -15.23 -37.11
CA GLN A 62 -13.42 -16.45 -37.92
C GLN A 62 -14.87 -16.94 -38.11
N LEU A 63 -15.67 -16.92 -37.05
CA LEU A 63 -17.10 -17.26 -37.12
C LEU A 63 -17.90 -16.24 -37.96
N GLY A 64 -17.49 -14.97 -37.97
CA GLY A 64 -18.07 -13.93 -38.82
C GLY A 64 -17.83 -14.20 -40.31
N THR A 65 -16.66 -14.74 -40.67
CA THR A 65 -16.34 -15.14 -42.05
C THR A 65 -17.04 -16.42 -42.49
N ASP A 66 -17.21 -17.41 -41.60
CA ASP A 66 -17.91 -18.68 -41.90
C ASP A 66 -19.44 -18.52 -42.04
N ARG A 67 -20.00 -17.41 -41.54
CA ARG A 67 -21.45 -17.14 -41.60
C ARG A 67 -21.99 -16.79 -42.99
N SER A 68 -21.12 -16.59 -43.99
CA SER A 68 -21.59 -16.53 -45.39
C SER A 68 -22.21 -17.86 -45.87
N GLY A 69 -22.13 -18.96 -45.10
CA GLY A 69 -22.67 -20.26 -45.49
C GLY A 69 -23.65 -21.00 -44.54
N HIS A 70 -23.84 -20.60 -43.27
CA HIS A 70 -24.56 -21.45 -42.29
C HIS A 70 -25.64 -20.71 -41.47
N GLY A 71 -26.81 -21.36 -41.30
CA GLY A 71 -28.07 -20.84 -40.72
C GLY A 71 -28.09 -20.64 -39.19
N PRO A 72 -29.25 -20.80 -38.50
CA PRO A 72 -29.55 -20.22 -37.17
C PRO A 72 -28.61 -20.60 -36.01
N SER A 73 -27.73 -21.60 -36.17
CA SER A 73 -26.64 -21.90 -35.22
C SER A 73 -25.68 -20.73 -34.98
N GLY A 74 -25.42 -19.87 -35.98
CA GLY A 74 -24.49 -18.75 -35.83
C GLY A 74 -24.96 -17.64 -34.88
N SER A 75 -26.26 -17.51 -34.65
CA SER A 75 -26.81 -16.50 -33.73
C SER A 75 -26.66 -16.90 -32.27
N GLN A 76 -26.71 -18.19 -31.96
CA GLN A 76 -26.57 -18.70 -30.60
C GLN A 76 -25.11 -18.63 -30.12
N GLU A 77 -24.18 -18.94 -31.02
CA GLU A 77 -22.74 -18.86 -30.75
C GLU A 77 -22.25 -17.41 -30.57
N LEU A 78 -22.81 -16.45 -31.32
CA LEU A 78 -22.56 -15.03 -31.06
C LEU A 78 -23.01 -14.57 -29.69
N HIS A 79 -24.19 -15.01 -29.25
CA HIS A 79 -24.72 -14.59 -27.96
C HIS A 79 -23.83 -15.11 -26.83
N LEU A 80 -23.30 -16.33 -26.96
CA LEU A 80 -22.30 -16.88 -26.03
C LEU A 80 -20.98 -16.10 -26.07
N SER A 81 -20.50 -15.73 -27.26
CA SER A 81 -19.28 -14.92 -27.41
C SER A 81 -19.44 -13.52 -26.82
N GLN A 82 -20.60 -12.87 -26.99
CA GLN A 82 -20.91 -11.58 -26.36
C GLN A 82 -20.94 -11.66 -24.84
N ASN A 83 -21.58 -12.70 -24.28
CA ASN A 83 -21.58 -12.90 -22.82
C ASN A 83 -20.15 -13.09 -22.29
N ARG A 84 -19.33 -13.87 -23.01
CA ARG A 84 -17.93 -14.08 -22.65
C ARG A 84 -17.09 -12.79 -22.72
N ALA A 85 -17.32 -11.95 -23.73
CA ALA A 85 -16.67 -10.65 -23.84
C ALA A 85 -17.05 -9.73 -22.66
N GLY A 86 -18.32 -9.73 -22.25
CA GLY A 86 -18.78 -8.97 -21.08
C GLY A 86 -18.22 -9.49 -19.76
N ASP A 87 -18.04 -10.81 -19.62
CA ASP A 87 -17.40 -11.41 -18.44
C ASP A 87 -15.91 -11.04 -18.35
N LEU A 88 -15.21 -11.00 -19.49
CA LEU A 88 -13.81 -10.57 -19.57
C LEU A 88 -13.64 -9.08 -19.29
N GLU A 89 -14.57 -8.23 -19.75
CA GLU A 89 -14.58 -6.80 -19.43
C GLU A 89 -14.72 -6.59 -17.92
N ARG A 90 -15.68 -7.29 -17.29
CA ARG A 90 -15.88 -7.24 -15.84
C ARG A 90 -14.68 -7.77 -15.06
N ALA A 91 -13.98 -8.79 -15.57
CA ALA A 91 -12.74 -9.29 -14.97
C ALA A 91 -11.60 -8.26 -15.08
N CYS A 92 -11.48 -7.56 -16.21
CA CYS A 92 -10.51 -6.48 -16.37
C CYS A 92 -10.76 -5.34 -15.35
N ASP A 93 -12.01 -4.95 -15.15
CA ASP A 93 -12.37 -3.93 -14.15
C ASP A 93 -11.98 -4.37 -12.73
N GLN A 94 -12.30 -5.61 -12.35
CA GLN A 94 -11.92 -6.16 -11.04
C GLN A 94 -10.41 -6.16 -10.81
N VAL A 95 -9.63 -6.46 -11.85
CA VAL A 95 -8.16 -6.43 -11.77
C VAL A 95 -7.63 -5.01 -11.61
N MET A 96 -8.27 -4.01 -12.22
CA MET A 96 -7.92 -2.59 -12.00
C MET A 96 -8.20 -2.18 -10.55
N ASP A 97 -9.34 -2.56 -9.99
CA ASP A 97 -9.68 -2.28 -8.59
C ASP A 97 -8.66 -2.90 -7.61
N LEU A 98 -8.25 -4.14 -7.85
CA LEU A 98 -7.24 -4.83 -7.02
C LEU A 98 -5.87 -4.15 -7.12
N ARG A 99 -5.49 -3.70 -8.31
CA ARG A 99 -4.24 -2.95 -8.51
C ARG A 99 -4.27 -1.64 -7.74
N ASP A 100 -5.36 -0.87 -7.83
CA ASP A 100 -5.48 0.42 -7.17
C ASP A 100 -5.45 0.27 -5.64
N LEU A 101 -6.05 -0.80 -5.11
CA LEU A 101 -5.96 -1.15 -3.69
C LEU A 101 -4.51 -1.45 -3.27
N ALA A 102 -3.79 -2.29 -4.02
CA ALA A 102 -2.41 -2.64 -3.72
C ALA A 102 -1.46 -1.43 -3.84
N GLU A 103 -1.71 -0.51 -4.79
CA GLU A 103 -0.98 0.76 -4.89
C GLU A 103 -1.26 1.66 -3.68
N GLY A 104 -2.48 1.66 -3.15
CA GLY A 104 -2.85 2.33 -1.91
C GLY A 104 -2.10 1.79 -0.70
N ASP A 105 -2.08 0.48 -0.51
CA ASP A 105 -1.38 -0.18 0.60
C ASP A 105 0.13 0.13 0.57
N LEU A 106 0.75 0.08 -0.61
CA LEU A 106 2.17 0.44 -0.78
C LEU A 106 2.45 1.90 -0.43
N ALA A 107 1.53 2.82 -0.72
CA ALA A 107 1.67 4.23 -0.36
C ALA A 107 1.55 4.43 1.16
N GLU A 108 0.59 3.77 1.81
CA GLU A 108 0.43 3.83 3.27
C GLU A 108 1.69 3.29 3.99
N ILE A 109 2.22 2.16 3.52
CA ILE A 109 3.44 1.57 4.08
C ILE A 109 4.65 2.50 3.89
N ALA A 110 4.74 3.22 2.77
CA ALA A 110 5.80 4.20 2.54
C ALA A 110 5.72 5.39 3.53
N GLU A 111 4.51 5.84 3.88
CA GLU A 111 4.32 6.86 4.92
C GLU A 111 4.77 6.36 6.29
N VAL A 112 4.38 5.13 6.66
CA VAL A 112 4.78 4.49 7.93
C VAL A 112 6.30 4.38 8.04
N LEU A 113 6.96 3.89 6.98
CA LEU A 113 8.42 3.78 6.96
C LEU A 113 9.11 5.14 7.06
N THR A 114 8.54 6.18 6.47
CA THR A 114 9.05 7.55 6.55
C THR A 114 8.93 8.10 7.98
N ASP A 115 7.80 7.90 8.63
CA ASP A 115 7.57 8.29 10.03
C ASP A 115 8.51 7.54 11.00
N LEU A 116 8.66 6.22 10.84
CA LEU A 116 9.57 5.40 11.64
C LEU A 116 11.04 5.85 11.46
N SER A 117 11.43 6.20 10.25
CA SER A 117 12.74 6.79 9.98
C SER A 117 12.91 8.11 10.75
N GLY A 118 11.92 9.00 10.71
CA GLY A 118 11.93 10.25 11.47
C GLY A 118 12.07 10.06 12.99
N LYS A 119 11.34 9.09 13.56
CA LYS A 119 11.43 8.69 14.97
C LYS A 119 12.80 8.13 15.33
N PHE A 120 13.37 7.29 14.46
CA PHE A 120 14.71 6.73 14.63
C PHE A 120 15.80 7.80 14.64
N TRP A 121 15.73 8.80 13.76
CA TRP A 121 16.69 9.91 13.75
C TRP A 121 16.49 10.86 14.95
N SER A 122 15.25 11.07 15.38
CA SER A 122 14.93 11.92 16.54
C SER A 122 15.43 11.36 17.87
N THR A 123 15.46 10.02 18.01
CA THR A 123 15.97 9.34 19.21
C THR A 123 17.51 9.30 19.27
N ARG A 124 18.20 9.65 18.17
CA ARG A 124 19.67 9.60 18.05
C ARG A 124 20.36 10.96 18.20
N THR A 125 19.62 12.07 18.19
CA THR A 125 20.19 13.40 18.49
C THR A 125 20.14 13.67 19.99
N PRO A 126 21.26 13.57 20.74
CA PRO A 126 21.33 14.18 22.05
C PRO A 126 21.16 15.69 21.88
N GLY A 127 20.21 16.29 22.59
CA GLY A 127 19.96 17.74 22.52
C GLY A 127 21.24 18.55 22.81
N PRO A 128 21.40 19.74 22.21
CA PRO A 128 22.57 20.57 22.46
C PRO A 128 22.53 21.11 23.90
N SER A 129 23.26 20.45 24.81
CA SER A 129 23.60 21.03 26.10
C SER A 129 24.81 21.95 25.92
N SER A 130 24.51 23.23 25.77
CA SER A 130 25.30 24.40 26.14
C SER A 130 26.74 24.16 26.63
N ALA A 131 27.72 24.35 25.73
CA ALA A 131 29.01 24.95 26.09
C ALA A 131 29.49 25.83 24.93
N ALA A 132 29.80 27.08 25.28
CA ALA A 132 30.02 28.21 24.40
C ALA A 132 31.24 28.10 23.46
N ALA A 133 31.08 28.51 22.19
CA ALA A 133 32.01 29.35 21.44
C ALA A 133 31.43 29.75 20.06
N ALA A 134 31.00 31.02 19.96
CA ALA A 134 30.95 31.97 18.82
C ALA A 134 30.67 31.52 17.34
N PRO A 135 30.11 32.44 16.50
CA PRO A 135 29.20 32.08 15.43
C PRO A 135 29.86 32.04 14.03
N HIS A 136 29.43 31.10 13.20
CA HIS A 136 29.40 31.29 11.75
C HIS A 136 28.00 30.91 11.26
N THR A 137 27.30 31.91 10.74
CA THR A 137 26.01 31.81 10.08
C THR A 137 26.05 30.86 8.89
N LEU A 138 25.31 29.75 8.97
CA LEU A 138 24.75 29.10 7.79
C LEU A 138 23.26 28.83 8.07
N THR A 139 22.43 29.71 7.53
CA THR A 139 20.98 29.59 7.53
C THR A 139 20.58 28.45 6.60
N LEU A 140 20.24 27.28 7.16
CA LEU A 140 19.43 26.28 6.45
C LEU A 140 18.03 26.30 7.07
N SER A 141 17.12 26.97 6.36
CA SER A 141 15.72 27.11 6.77
C SER A 141 14.99 25.80 6.51
N ILE A 142 14.93 24.93 7.51
CA ILE A 142 14.02 23.76 7.51
C ILE A 142 12.74 24.21 8.21
N ALA A 143 11.67 24.28 7.43
CA ALA A 143 10.35 24.66 7.91
C ALA A 143 9.86 23.69 9.00
N SER A 144 9.36 24.26 10.10
CA SER A 144 8.89 23.56 11.29
C SER A 144 7.47 22.99 11.05
N PRO A 145 7.19 21.69 11.23
CA PRO A 145 5.83 21.17 11.18
C PRO A 145 5.19 21.31 12.56
N GLN A 146 4.65 22.49 12.83
CA GLN A 146 3.76 22.71 13.97
C GLN A 146 2.34 22.34 13.52
N ASN A 147 1.66 21.50 14.32
CA ASN A 147 0.23 21.18 14.31
C ASN A 147 -0.16 19.76 13.82
N LEU A 148 -0.02 18.77 14.71
CA LEU A 148 -0.71 17.47 14.57
C LEU A 148 -1.43 16.98 15.85
N SER A 149 -1.53 17.81 16.90
CA SER A 149 -2.21 17.40 18.15
C SER A 149 -3.73 17.22 18.02
N GLY A 150 -4.34 17.45 16.86
CA GLY A 150 -5.79 17.34 16.65
C GLY A 150 -6.30 16.09 15.93
N ARG A 151 -5.47 15.25 15.33
CA ARG A 151 -5.95 14.21 14.37
C ARG A 151 -5.91 12.77 14.85
N LEU A 152 -5.37 12.50 16.05
CA LEU A 152 -5.31 11.15 16.62
C LEU A 152 -6.65 10.66 17.22
N ALA A 153 -7.62 11.55 17.47
CA ALA A 153 -8.92 11.16 18.05
C ALA A 153 -9.95 10.68 17.02
N SER A 154 -9.71 10.82 15.71
CA SER A 154 -10.65 10.42 14.66
C SER A 154 -10.36 9.03 14.06
N ALA A 155 -9.17 8.47 14.26
CA ALA A 155 -8.76 7.20 13.66
C ALA A 155 -9.24 5.99 14.48
N ASP A 156 -9.29 6.11 15.81
CA ASP A 156 -9.66 5.02 16.71
C ASP A 156 -11.14 4.61 16.60
N SER A 157 -12.01 5.55 16.24
CA SER A 157 -13.45 5.30 16.07
C SER A 157 -13.83 4.64 14.73
N ARG A 158 -12.98 4.73 13.70
CA ARG A 158 -13.26 4.09 12.39
C ARG A 158 -12.83 2.64 12.34
N SER A 159 -11.75 2.28 13.04
CA SER A 159 -11.27 0.89 13.11
C SER A 159 -12.15 0.00 13.99
N ARG A 160 -12.81 0.53 15.02
CA ARG A 160 -13.71 -0.26 15.88
C ARG A 160 -15.07 -0.58 15.25
N ASN A 161 -15.59 0.24 14.34
CA ASN A 161 -16.92 0.01 13.75
C ASN A 161 -16.90 -0.99 12.57
N LEU A 162 -15.77 -1.18 11.89
CA LEU A 162 -15.67 -2.12 10.76
C LEU A 162 -15.47 -3.59 11.18
N TRP A 163 -14.99 -3.84 12.40
CA TRP A 163 -14.86 -5.20 12.94
C TRP A 163 -16.18 -5.77 13.49
N SER A 164 -17.15 -4.93 13.83
CA SER A 164 -18.48 -5.37 14.31
C SER A 164 -19.44 -5.72 13.17
N ALA A 165 -19.25 -5.16 11.96
CA ALA A 165 -20.12 -5.41 10.80
C ALA A 165 -19.78 -6.69 10.03
N ARG A 166 -18.75 -7.45 10.45
CA ARG A 166 -18.28 -8.68 9.79
C ARG A 166 -18.59 -9.94 10.59
N ARG A 167 -19.43 -9.84 11.64
CA ARG A 167 -19.77 -10.96 12.54
C ARG A 167 -21.28 -11.16 12.79
N ASP A 168 -22.14 -10.57 11.96
CA ASP A 168 -23.57 -10.89 11.85
C ASP A 168 -23.90 -11.32 10.41
#